data_AF-A0A7C5ZHT8-F1
#
_entry.id   AF-A0A7C5ZHT8-F1
#
_cell.length_a   1.000
_cell.length_b   1.000
_cell.length_c   1.000
_cell.angle_alpha   90.00
_cell.angle_beta   90.00
_cell.angle_gamma   90.00
#
_symmetry.space_group_name_H-M   'P 1'
#
loop_
_entity.id
_entity.type
_entity.pdbx_description
1 polymer ?
#
loop_
_entity_poly.entity_id
_entity_poly.type
_entity_poly.pdbx_seq_one_letter_code
_entity_poly.pdbx_strand_id
1 'polypeptide(L)'
;MALQEVARSSEIEKLKAATVSSRLALGLLLLIGLGLRFAVIGGEVESLVRVMPDDAYYYLGVARHVAAGAGSTFDGAHVTNGYHPLWLLSLLPLTGLDSLTLARAALTLGALFSLGSALILHRLLRRASASDWLAACGAGVYFIWPPTVLNSLNGLETSLTTLLFAAAC
;
A
#
# COMPACT_ATOMS: atom_id res chain seq x y z
N MET A 1 -9.32 -44.84 -23.57
CA MET A 1 -7.95 -44.35 -23.30
C MET A 1 -7.66 -43.04 -24.03
N ALA A 2 -7.60 -43.00 -25.38
CA ALA A 2 -7.33 -41.77 -26.13
C ALA A 2 -8.32 -40.60 -25.88
N LEU A 3 -9.63 -40.85 -25.77
CA LEU A 3 -10.63 -39.80 -25.49
C LEU A 3 -10.48 -39.18 -24.10
N GLN A 4 -10.04 -39.93 -23.09
CA GLN A 4 -9.78 -39.41 -21.75
C GLN A 4 -8.53 -38.53 -21.71
N GLU A 5 -7.54 -38.87 -22.55
CA GLU A 5 -6.29 -38.13 -22.67
C GLU A 5 -6.48 -36.78 -23.36
N VAL A 6 -7.29 -36.75 -24.44
CA VAL A 6 -7.70 -35.52 -25.12
C VAL A 6 -8.53 -34.61 -24.19
N ALA A 7 -9.49 -35.16 -23.44
CA ALA A 7 -10.30 -34.39 -22.49
C ALA A 7 -9.44 -33.76 -21.39
N ARG A 8 -8.53 -34.54 -20.78
CA ARG A 8 -7.58 -34.05 -19.77
C ARG A 8 -6.67 -32.95 -20.31
N SER A 9 -6.16 -33.09 -21.54
CA SER A 9 -5.34 -32.05 -22.17
C SER A 9 -6.11 -30.73 -22.33
N SER A 10 -7.38 -30.81 -22.76
CA SER A 10 -8.23 -29.62 -22.93
C SER A 10 -8.56 -28.91 -21.61
N GLU A 11 -8.73 -29.65 -20.51
CA GLU A 11 -8.95 -29.07 -19.18
C GLU A 11 -7.70 -28.38 -18.66
N ILE A 12 -6.52 -28.98 -18.83
CA ILE A 12 -5.24 -28.37 -18.43
C ILE A 12 -5.02 -27.05 -19.17
N GLU A 13 -5.34 -26.98 -20.46
CA GLU A 13 -5.22 -25.76 -21.25
C GLU A 13 -6.17 -24.65 -20.77
N LYS A 14 -7.43 -25.01 -20.48
CA LYS A 14 -8.42 -24.08 -19.90
C LYS A 14 -8.00 -23.56 -18.54
N LEU A 15 -7.49 -24.41 -17.65
CA LEU A 15 -7.00 -24.02 -16.34
C LEU A 15 -5.81 -23.06 -16.45
N LYS A 16 -4.85 -23.37 -17.33
CA LYS A 16 -3.71 -22.47 -17.61
C LYS A 16 -4.19 -21.11 -18.12
N ALA A 17 -5.11 -21.09 -19.08
CA ALA A 17 -5.65 -19.85 -19.63
C ALA A 17 -6.38 -19.01 -18.57
N ALA A 18 -7.17 -19.63 -17.69
CA ALA A 18 -7.85 -18.96 -16.59
C ALA A 18 -6.86 -18.36 -15.58
N THR A 19 -5.78 -19.08 -15.24
CA THR A 19 -4.72 -18.56 -14.36
C THR A 19 -3.93 -17.42 -15.01
N VAL A 20 -3.69 -17.46 -16.32
CA VAL A 20 -3.05 -16.34 -17.03
C VAL A 20 -3.96 -15.11 -17.01
N SER A 21 -5.25 -15.29 -17.32
CA SER A 21 -6.23 -14.20 -17.32
C SER A 21 -6.35 -13.52 -15.95
N SER A 22 -6.41 -14.29 -14.86
CA SER A 22 -6.50 -13.72 -13.50
C SER A 22 -5.25 -12.94 -13.10
N ARG A 23 -4.05 -13.41 -13.49
CA ARG A 23 -2.80 -12.69 -13.27
C ARG A 23 -2.74 -11.38 -14.04
N LEU A 24 -3.18 -11.38 -15.29
CA LEU A 24 -3.24 -10.17 -16.11
C LEU A 24 -4.23 -9.16 -15.54
N ALA A 25 -5.41 -9.61 -15.11
CA ALA A 25 -6.40 -8.74 -14.48
C ALA A 25 -5.89 -8.14 -13.17
N LEU A 26 -5.28 -8.95 -12.30
CA LEU A 26 -4.66 -8.45 -11.07
C LEU A 26 -3.57 -7.42 -11.39
N GLY A 27 -2.65 -7.76 -12.31
CA GLY A 27 -1.56 -6.87 -12.71
C GLY A 27 -2.08 -5.53 -13.24
N LEU A 28 -3.09 -5.54 -14.11
CA LEU A 28 -3.71 -4.33 -14.65
C LEU A 28 -4.36 -3.49 -13.53
N LEU A 29 -5.13 -4.11 -12.63
CA LEU A 29 -5.78 -3.39 -11.53
C LEU A 29 -4.75 -2.79 -10.55
N LEU A 30 -3.66 -3.50 -10.26
CA LEU A 30 -2.57 -2.98 -9.45
C LEU A 30 -1.85 -1.82 -10.15
N LEU A 31 -1.61 -1.90 -11.46
CA LEU A 31 -1.02 -0.80 -12.23
C LEU A 31 -1.93 0.43 -12.23
N ILE A 32 -3.24 0.26 -12.42
CA ILE A 32 -4.22 1.35 -12.31
C ILE A 32 -4.18 1.97 -10.91
N GLY A 33 -4.23 1.16 -9.86
CA GLY A 33 -4.20 1.65 -8.48
C GLY A 33 -2.89 2.35 -8.11
N LEU A 34 -1.75 1.91 -8.65
CA LEU A 34 -0.48 2.62 -8.50
C LEU A 34 -0.49 3.94 -9.29
N GLY A 35 -1.02 3.94 -10.51
CA GLY A 35 -1.18 5.14 -11.32
C GLY A 35 -2.01 6.20 -10.61
N LEU A 36 -3.15 5.83 -10.00
CA LEU A 36 -3.97 6.73 -9.19
C LEU A 36 -3.17 7.36 -8.03
N ARG A 37 -2.35 6.55 -7.34
CA ARG A 37 -1.55 7.03 -6.20
C ARG A 37 -0.43 7.97 -6.64
N PHE A 38 0.32 7.58 -7.68
CA PHE A 38 1.41 8.40 -8.20
C PHE A 38 0.93 9.66 -8.91
N ALA A 39 -0.28 9.68 -9.46
CA ALA A 39 -0.91 10.91 -9.96
C ALA A 39 -1.11 11.94 -8.83
N VAL A 40 -1.50 11.50 -7.63
CA VAL A 40 -1.63 12.39 -6.45
C VAL A 40 -0.25 12.80 -5.92
N ILE A 41 0.67 11.85 -5.76
CA ILE A 41 2.02 12.10 -5.22
C ILE A 41 2.83 13.06 -6.11
N GLY A 42 2.72 12.88 -7.43
CA GLY A 42 3.36 13.73 -8.44
C GLY A 42 2.62 15.03 -8.73
N GLY A 43 1.46 15.25 -8.11
CA GLY A 43 0.65 16.45 -8.29
C GLY A 43 1.23 17.70 -7.64
N GLU A 44 0.44 18.77 -7.70
CA GLU A 44 0.75 20.05 -7.08
C GLU A 44 0.72 19.96 -5.55
N VAL A 45 1.38 20.88 -4.87
CA VAL A 45 1.44 20.89 -3.40
C VAL A 45 0.05 20.89 -2.76
N GLU A 46 -0.92 21.56 -3.38
CA GLU A 46 -2.30 21.57 -2.89
C GLU A 46 -2.93 20.16 -2.85
N SER A 47 -2.64 19.28 -3.82
CA SER A 47 -3.17 17.91 -3.80
C SER A 47 -2.58 17.09 -2.66
N LEU A 48 -1.30 17.32 -2.31
CA LEU A 48 -0.65 16.67 -1.18
C LEU A 48 -1.28 17.15 0.14
N VAL A 49 -1.48 18.46 0.28
CA VAL A 49 -2.11 19.06 1.46
C VAL A 49 -3.54 18.54 1.66
N ARG A 50 -4.29 18.30 0.59
CA ARG A 50 -5.66 17.78 0.68
C ARG A 50 -5.75 16.33 1.18
N VAL A 51 -4.71 15.52 0.96
CA VAL A 51 -4.71 14.10 1.38
C VAL A 51 -4.00 13.88 2.71
N MET A 52 -3.07 14.77 3.07
CA MET A 52 -2.31 14.68 4.32
C MET A 52 -3.00 15.48 5.44
N PRO A 53 -3.60 14.82 6.45
CA PRO A 53 -4.04 15.51 7.67
C PRO A 53 -2.86 16.14 8.42
N ASP A 54 -3.15 17.10 9.29
CA ASP A 54 -2.17 17.83 10.09
C ASP A 54 -1.23 16.89 10.88
N ASP A 55 -1.77 15.78 11.39
CA ASP A 55 -1.02 14.75 12.10
C ASP A 55 0.16 14.21 11.29
N ALA A 56 0.05 14.12 9.96
CA ALA A 56 1.13 13.63 9.12
C ALA A 56 2.35 14.56 9.18
N TYR A 57 2.13 15.87 9.20
CA TYR A 57 3.21 16.85 9.35
C TYR A 57 3.83 16.81 10.74
N TYR A 58 3.02 16.53 11.77
CA TYR A 58 3.53 16.26 13.11
C TYR A 58 4.49 15.06 13.12
N TYR A 59 4.15 13.93 12.46
CA TYR A 59 5.08 12.80 12.30
C TYR A 59 6.38 13.20 11.60
N LEU A 60 6.30 13.96 10.50
CA LEU A 60 7.50 14.38 9.76
C LEU A 60 8.42 15.27 10.61
N GLY A 61 7.84 16.17 11.41
CA GLY A 61 8.57 17.01 12.35
C GLY A 61 9.26 16.19 13.43
N VAL A 62 8.51 15.33 14.12
CA VAL A 62 9.07 14.44 15.17
C VAL A 62 10.18 13.56 14.59
N ALA A 63 10.00 13.01 13.38
CA ALA A 63 11.02 12.19 12.72
C ALA A 63 12.34 12.96 12.53
N ARG A 64 12.27 14.23 12.12
CA ARG A 64 13.45 15.08 11.96
C ARG A 64 14.14 15.37 13.29
N HIS A 65 13.39 15.66 14.34
CA HIS A 65 13.96 15.91 15.67
C HIS A 65 14.65 14.66 16.23
N VAL A 66 14.01 13.50 16.08
CA VAL A 66 14.61 12.21 16.47
C VAL A 66 15.89 11.95 15.68
N ALA A 67 15.86 12.12 14.35
CA ALA A 67 17.04 11.92 13.50
C ALA A 67 18.18 12.90 13.80
N ALA A 68 17.87 14.11 14.23
CA ALA A 68 18.84 15.13 14.66
C ALA A 68 19.37 14.91 16.09
N GLY A 69 18.91 13.88 16.81
CA GLY A 69 19.33 13.61 18.19
C GLY A 69 18.66 14.51 19.24
N ALA A 70 17.64 15.30 18.86
CA ALA A 70 16.87 16.13 19.80
C ALA A 70 15.85 15.33 20.63
N GLY A 71 15.78 14.02 20.40
CA GLY A 71 14.81 13.14 21.06
C GLY A 71 13.43 13.26 20.45
N SER A 72 12.45 12.70 21.15
CA SER A 72 11.07 12.68 20.67
C SER A 72 10.33 13.95 21.04
N THR A 73 10.31 14.91 20.12
CA THR A 73 9.72 16.24 20.34
C THR A 73 9.29 16.83 19.00
N PHE A 74 8.23 17.66 19.02
CA PHE A 74 7.77 18.41 17.85
C PHE A 74 8.34 19.83 17.82
N ASP A 75 8.54 20.44 18.98
CA ASP A 75 8.98 21.84 19.13
C ASP A 75 10.42 21.98 19.63
N GLY A 76 11.08 20.87 19.97
CA GLY A 76 12.43 20.88 20.54
C GLY A 76 12.47 21.10 22.05
N ALA A 77 11.32 21.33 22.70
CA ALA A 77 11.24 21.66 24.12
C ALA A 77 10.49 20.59 24.92
N HIS A 78 9.37 20.09 24.39
CA HIS A 78 8.51 19.13 25.08
C HIS A 78 8.66 17.74 24.51
N VAL A 79 8.84 16.75 25.41
CA VAL A 79 8.85 15.34 25.03
C VAL A 79 7.46 14.91 24.59
N THR A 80 7.38 14.10 23.54
CA THR A 80 6.13 13.60 23.00
C THR A 80 6.18 12.11 22.69
N ASN A 81 5.01 11.47 22.69
CA ASN A 81 4.83 10.05 22.39
C ASN A 81 3.50 9.79 21.66
N GLY A 82 2.82 10.83 21.19
CA GLY A 82 1.51 10.77 20.54
C GLY A 82 1.56 10.28 19.09
N TYR A 83 2.44 9.32 18.80
CA TYR A 83 2.67 8.80 17.46
C TYR A 83 2.88 7.27 17.50
N HIS A 84 2.65 6.60 16.39
CA HIS A 84 2.89 5.18 16.23
C HIS A 84 4.38 4.91 15.96
N PRO A 85 5.11 4.21 16.86
CA PRO A 85 6.56 4.10 16.76
C PRO A 85 7.05 3.43 15.47
N LEU A 86 6.36 2.39 14.99
CA LEU A 86 6.79 1.69 13.77
C LEU A 86 6.70 2.57 12.51
N TRP A 87 5.66 3.40 12.43
CA TRP A 87 5.54 4.37 11.34
C TRP A 87 6.62 5.44 11.45
N LEU A 88 6.85 5.99 12.65
CA LEU A 88 7.93 6.96 12.87
C LEU A 88 9.30 6.39 12.47
N LEU A 89 9.61 5.16 12.88
CA LEU A 89 10.86 4.47 12.53
C LEU A 89 11.03 4.34 11.01
N SER A 90 9.94 4.07 10.29
CA SER A 90 9.99 3.98 8.82
C SER A 90 10.23 5.32 8.11
N LEU A 91 9.94 6.44 8.79
CA LEU A 91 10.20 7.78 8.28
C LEU A 91 11.63 8.26 8.55
N LEU A 92 12.31 7.76 9.59
CA LEU A 92 13.65 8.22 9.98
C LEU A 92 14.67 8.21 8.83
N PRO A 93 14.77 7.16 7.99
CA PRO A 93 15.74 7.14 6.89
C PRO A 93 15.48 8.21 5.82
N LEU A 94 14.27 8.77 5.77
CA LEU A 94 13.83 9.73 4.77
C LEU A 94 14.09 11.19 5.20
N THR A 95 14.41 11.42 6.47
CA THR A 95 14.47 12.77 7.08
C THR A 95 15.54 13.69 6.51
N GLY A 96 16.54 13.16 5.80
CA GLY A 96 17.55 13.94 5.07
C GLY A 96 17.01 14.63 3.81
N LEU A 97 15.79 14.31 3.37
CA LEU A 97 15.13 14.94 2.24
C LEU A 97 14.55 16.31 2.62
N ASP A 98 14.44 17.22 1.65
CA ASP A 98 13.70 18.47 1.83
C ASP A 98 12.23 18.20 2.17
N SER A 99 11.52 19.20 2.71
CA SER A 99 10.19 18.98 3.29
C SER A 99 9.16 18.44 2.28
N LEU A 100 9.22 18.89 1.03
CA LEU A 100 8.28 18.43 0.00
C LEU A 100 8.62 17.01 -0.44
N THR A 101 9.91 16.73 -0.66
CA THR A 101 10.35 15.39 -1.06
C THR A 101 10.14 14.37 0.06
N LEU A 102 10.32 14.75 1.32
CA LEU A 102 10.01 13.94 2.49
C LEU A 102 8.52 13.60 2.56
N ALA A 103 7.62 14.58 2.37
CA ALA A 103 6.19 14.34 2.31
C ALA A 103 5.83 13.35 1.21
N ARG A 104 6.34 13.55 -0.02
CA ARG A 104 6.15 12.62 -1.14
C ARG A 104 6.69 11.23 -0.86
N ALA A 105 7.84 11.13 -0.19
CA ALA A 105 8.43 9.85 0.19
C ALA A 105 7.57 9.12 1.22
N ALA A 106 7.01 9.82 2.22
CA ALA A 106 6.06 9.26 3.18
C ALA A 106 4.79 8.73 2.49
N LEU A 107 4.21 9.50 1.56
CA LEU A 107 3.06 9.05 0.75
C LEU A 107 3.39 7.84 -0.12
N THR A 108 4.58 7.82 -0.71
CA THR A 108 5.07 6.69 -1.50
C THR A 108 5.22 5.44 -0.63
N LEU A 109 5.72 5.59 0.59
CA LEU A 109 5.82 4.49 1.55
C LEU A 109 4.44 3.93 1.92
N GLY A 110 3.45 4.80 2.16
CA GLY A 110 2.05 4.39 2.36
C GLY A 110 1.48 3.63 1.17
N ALA A 111 1.73 4.09 -0.06
CA ALA A 111 1.35 3.40 -1.29
C ALA A 111 1.98 2.00 -1.41
N LEU A 112 3.26 1.85 -1.05
CA LEU A 112 3.97 0.57 -1.07
C LEU A 112 3.41 -0.41 -0.01
N PHE A 113 3.11 0.07 1.19
CA PHE A 113 2.46 -0.76 2.21
C PHE A 113 1.05 -1.19 1.78
N SER A 114 0.27 -0.28 1.18
CA SER A 114 -1.05 -0.61 0.63
C SER A 114 -0.96 -1.66 -0.50
N LEU A 115 0.07 -1.59 -1.35
CA LEU A 115 0.33 -2.62 -2.36
C LEU A 115 0.63 -3.97 -1.70
N GLY A 116 1.48 -3.98 -0.67
CA GLY A 116 1.74 -5.17 0.14
C GLY A 116 0.44 -5.77 0.69
N SER A 117 -0.44 -4.95 1.27
CA SER A 117 -1.74 -5.37 1.79
C SER A 117 -2.61 -6.01 0.71
N ALA A 118 -2.69 -5.42 -0.49
CA ALA A 118 -3.45 -5.97 -1.61
C ALA A 118 -2.89 -7.32 -2.09
N LEU A 119 -1.57 -7.49 -2.10
CA LEU A 119 -0.93 -8.76 -2.46
C LEU A 119 -1.19 -9.85 -1.41
N ILE A 120 -1.19 -9.51 -0.13
CA ILE A 120 -1.55 -10.45 0.94
C ILE A 120 -3.05 -10.79 0.86
N LEU A 121 -3.92 -9.80 0.67
CA LEU A 121 -5.35 -10.01 0.47
C LEU A 121 -5.62 -10.95 -0.71
N HIS A 122 -4.92 -10.80 -1.83
CA HIS A 122 -5.02 -11.74 -2.94
C HIS A 122 -4.70 -13.18 -2.52
N ARG A 123 -3.63 -13.38 -1.73
CA ARG A 123 -3.27 -14.71 -1.22
C ARG A 123 -4.32 -15.27 -0.26
N LEU A 124 -4.90 -14.43 0.59
CA LEU A 124 -5.98 -14.84 1.50
C LEU A 124 -7.25 -15.23 0.73
N LEU A 125 -7.66 -14.42 -0.27
CA LEU A 125 -8.80 -14.73 -1.13
C LEU A 125 -8.57 -16.00 -1.96
N ARG A 126 -7.34 -16.25 -2.41
CA ARG A 126 -6.95 -17.51 -3.08
C ARG A 126 -7.06 -18.74 -2.17
N ARG A 127 -6.92 -18.58 -0.85
CA ARG A 127 -7.14 -19.65 0.12
C ARG A 127 -8.62 -19.87 0.43
N ALA A 128 -9.40 -18.79 0.42
CA ALA A 128 -10.82 -18.83 0.76
C ALA A 128 -11.76 -19.14 -0.43
N SER A 129 -11.31 -18.95 -1.67
CA SER A 129 -12.11 -19.12 -2.89
C SER A 129 -11.46 -20.11 -3.85
N ALA A 130 -12.29 -20.93 -4.51
CA ALA A 130 -11.85 -21.82 -5.58
C ALA A 130 -11.57 -21.09 -6.91
N SER A 131 -11.94 -19.81 -7.04
CA SER A 131 -11.80 -19.04 -8.27
C SER A 131 -10.65 -18.04 -8.19
N ASP A 132 -9.60 -18.29 -8.95
CA ASP A 132 -8.45 -17.39 -9.15
C ASP A 132 -8.88 -16.00 -9.63
N TRP A 133 -9.90 -15.95 -10.49
CA TRP A 133 -10.45 -14.71 -11.01
C TRP A 133 -11.10 -13.87 -9.92
N LEU A 134 -11.93 -14.48 -9.07
CA LEU A 134 -12.57 -13.76 -7.95
C LEU A 134 -11.53 -13.23 -6.96
N ALA A 135 -10.47 -14.01 -6.68
CA ALA A 135 -9.39 -13.55 -5.83
C ALA A 135 -8.59 -12.39 -6.44
N ALA A 136 -8.36 -12.41 -7.76
CA ALA A 136 -7.69 -11.32 -8.47
C ALA A 136 -8.54 -10.05 -8.47
N CYS A 137 -9.82 -10.16 -8.87
CA CYS A 137 -10.74 -9.02 -8.88
C CYS A 137 -10.99 -8.47 -7.49
N GLY A 138 -11.18 -9.30 -6.46
CA GLY A 138 -11.42 -8.84 -5.09
C GLY A 138 -10.27 -8.00 -4.55
N ALA A 139 -9.03 -8.49 -4.70
CA ALA A 139 -7.85 -7.74 -4.28
C ALA A 139 -7.62 -6.48 -5.13
N GLY A 140 -7.81 -6.56 -6.45
CA GLY A 140 -7.65 -5.43 -7.35
C GLY A 140 -8.68 -4.33 -7.11
N VAL A 141 -9.96 -4.69 -6.94
CA VAL A 141 -11.05 -3.75 -6.61
C VAL A 141 -10.79 -3.07 -5.27
N TYR A 142 -10.40 -3.83 -4.24
CA TYR A 142 -9.98 -3.25 -2.97
C TYR A 142 -8.84 -2.23 -3.13
N PHE A 143 -7.85 -2.53 -3.96
CA PHE A 143 -6.67 -1.68 -4.15
C PHE A 143 -6.95 -0.37 -4.91
N ILE A 144 -7.92 -0.37 -5.83
CA ILE A 144 -8.34 0.83 -6.58
C ILE A 144 -9.47 1.60 -5.89
N TRP A 145 -10.08 1.03 -4.84
CA TRP A 145 -11.20 1.64 -4.14
C TRP A 145 -10.81 3.03 -3.57
N PRO A 146 -11.57 4.12 -3.83
CA PRO A 146 -11.10 5.47 -3.52
C PRO A 146 -10.75 5.70 -2.04
N PRO A 147 -11.53 5.23 -1.04
CA PRO A 147 -11.13 5.27 0.35
C PRO A 147 -9.80 4.56 0.64
N THR A 148 -9.53 3.42 0.01
CA THR A 148 -8.25 2.70 0.18
C THR A 148 -7.09 3.50 -0.43
N VAL A 149 -7.31 4.11 -1.59
CA VAL A 149 -6.32 4.99 -2.23
C VAL A 149 -6.00 6.17 -1.32
N LEU A 150 -7.02 6.90 -0.86
CA LEU A 150 -6.84 8.10 -0.02
C LEU A 150 -6.23 7.76 1.34
N ASN A 151 -6.69 6.71 2.02
CA ASN A 151 -6.10 6.25 3.28
C ASN A 151 -4.66 5.74 3.12
N SER A 152 -4.26 5.32 1.92
CA SER A 152 -2.85 4.99 1.65
C SER A 152 -1.96 6.19 1.40
N LEU A 153 -2.56 7.37 1.22
CA LEU A 153 -1.89 8.63 0.94
C LEU A 153 -2.14 9.68 2.02
N ASN A 154 -2.45 9.25 3.25
CA ASN A 154 -2.62 10.18 4.37
C ASN A 154 -1.31 10.48 5.10
N GLY A 155 -0.19 9.83 4.76
CA GLY A 155 1.09 10.05 5.45
C GLY A 155 1.10 9.58 6.91
N LEU A 156 0.14 8.73 7.29
CA LEU A 156 0.01 8.12 8.62
C LEU A 156 0.28 6.61 8.54
N GLU A 157 0.24 5.95 9.70
CA GLU A 157 0.47 4.52 9.85
C GLU A 157 -0.59 3.64 9.17
N THR A 158 -1.71 4.19 8.68
CA THR A 158 -2.91 3.44 8.28
C THR A 158 -2.61 2.28 7.33
N SER A 159 -1.76 2.49 6.32
CA SER A 159 -1.38 1.43 5.39
C SER A 159 -0.42 0.40 5.99
N LEU A 160 0.49 0.83 6.88
CA LEU A 160 1.36 -0.08 7.62
C LEU A 160 0.53 -0.97 8.56
N THR A 161 -0.41 -0.39 9.30
CA THR A 161 -1.33 -1.11 10.19
C THR A 161 -2.14 -2.14 9.41
N THR A 162 -2.69 -1.75 8.25
CA THR A 162 -3.45 -2.67 7.39
C THR A 162 -2.58 -3.82 6.88
N LEU A 163 -1.33 -3.52 6.49
CA LEU A 163 -0.37 -4.53 6.03
C LEU A 163 -0.07 -5.55 7.11
N LEU A 164 0.27 -5.07 8.32
CA LEU A 164 0.61 -5.93 9.45
C LEU A 164 -0.58 -6.78 9.89
N PHE A 165 -1.79 -6.19 9.90
CA PHE A 165 -3.01 -6.93 10.21
C PHE A 165 -3.28 -8.03 9.18
N ALA A 166 -3.21 -7.71 7.89
CA ALA A 166 -3.40 -8.69 6.82
C ALA A 166 -2.34 -9.81 6.88
N ALA A 167 -1.09 -9.47 7.22
CA ALA A 167 0.01 -10.43 7.33
C ALA A 167 -0.15 -11.40 8.52
N ALA A 168 -0.96 -11.05 9.52
CA ALA A 168 -1.22 -11.88 10.68
C ALA A 168 -2.34 -12.92 10.49
N CYS A 169 -3.07 -12.87 9.36
CA CYS A 169 -4.13 -13.81 8.98
C CYS A 169 -3.62 -14.98 8.13
#